data_AF-A0A7X6VBB8-F1
#
_entry.id   AF-A0A7X6VBB8-F1
#
_cell.length_a   1.000
_cell.length_b   1.000
_cell.length_c   1.000
_cell.angle_alpha   90.00
_cell.angle_beta   90.00
_cell.angle_gamma   90.00
#
_symmetry.space_group_name_H-M   'P 1'
#
loop_
_entity.id
_entity.type
_entity.pdbx_description
1 polymer ?
#
loop_
_entity_poly.entity_id
_entity_poly.type
_entity_poly.pdbx_seq_one_letter_code
_entity_poly.pdbx_strand_id
1 'polypeptide(L)'
;MKCTRCKKNIATIHIQDLGQHLCLDCNNDIMAEMLDVEKLEDYSKEISIFDVDKVLHRFKISNMIMPGFSTWKAEEFWGGYEFEVLVKPEDNQYTAIKHLHKKILTGLGYKTLRRVSGEHYISNAIQTGGEQYSLKSIGTCQIRYSDEDDTVCLVIDGKLVSIHEFGLALTGFEGFNLEFQIKDKTDEVLGKDMALKPVSIDHDIVMEHFEKTLGWFLERDFLSYKRASSCEEAIFERIDELELLFRYGDRDNAIEVAEKMKERLNSIDTDSDSFPEYLLTLIDQAVDMD
;
A
#
# COMPACT_ATOMS: atom_id res chain seq x y z
N MET A 1 -18.66 12.36 21.35
CA MET A 1 -19.47 13.61 21.22
C MET A 1 -20.35 13.51 19.98
N LYS A 2 -21.51 14.21 19.89
CA LYS A 2 -22.35 14.19 18.67
C LYS A 2 -21.86 15.21 17.64
N CYS A 3 -22.10 14.92 16.35
CA CYS A 3 -21.82 15.81 15.23
C CYS A 3 -22.47 17.18 15.42
N THR A 4 -21.72 18.26 15.26
CA THR A 4 -22.18 19.64 15.41
C THR A 4 -23.15 20.05 14.30
N ARG A 5 -23.06 19.45 13.11
CA ARG A 5 -23.95 19.73 11.96
C ARG A 5 -25.25 18.94 12.02
N CYS A 6 -25.20 17.60 11.97
CA CYS A 6 -26.42 16.79 11.90
C CYS A 6 -27.05 16.48 13.26
N LYS A 7 -26.32 16.67 14.39
CA LYS A 7 -26.76 16.37 15.77
C LYS A 7 -27.22 14.93 16.02
N LYS A 8 -27.03 14.03 15.05
CA LYS A 8 -27.47 12.61 15.09
C LYS A 8 -26.29 11.67 15.29
N ASN A 9 -25.33 11.71 14.37
CA ASN A 9 -24.21 10.78 14.32
C ASN A 9 -23.12 11.15 15.33
N ILE A 10 -22.30 10.17 15.72
CA ILE A 10 -21.10 10.39 16.54
C ILE A 10 -20.08 11.17 15.70
N ALA A 11 -19.50 12.21 16.30
CA ALA A 11 -18.41 12.94 15.68
C ALA A 11 -17.12 12.11 15.77
N THR A 12 -16.43 12.00 14.64
CA THR A 12 -15.15 11.29 14.51
C THR A 12 -14.04 12.20 13.99
N ILE A 13 -14.39 13.39 13.49
CA ILE A 13 -13.47 14.39 12.96
C ILE A 13 -13.55 15.63 13.85
N HIS A 14 -12.39 16.08 14.33
CA HIS A 14 -12.26 17.17 15.30
C HIS A 14 -11.39 18.28 14.71
N ILE A 15 -12.02 19.37 14.25
CA ILE A 15 -11.32 20.53 13.72
C ILE A 15 -11.13 21.51 14.88
N GLN A 16 -9.97 21.43 15.55
CA GLN A 16 -9.69 22.14 16.79
C GLN A 16 -9.82 23.66 16.63
N ASP A 17 -9.26 24.22 15.55
CA ASP A 17 -9.24 25.67 15.30
C ASP A 17 -10.63 26.29 15.10
N LEU A 18 -11.61 25.48 14.67
CA LEU A 18 -12.99 25.92 14.44
C LEU A 18 -13.95 25.45 15.53
N GLY A 19 -13.48 24.69 16.52
CA GLY A 19 -14.33 24.08 17.55
C GLY A 19 -15.42 23.17 16.97
N GLN A 20 -15.19 22.60 15.78
CA GLN A 20 -16.17 21.76 15.09
C GLN A 20 -15.90 20.28 15.30
N HIS A 21 -16.96 19.53 15.57
CA HIS A 21 -16.93 18.08 15.72
C HIS A 21 -17.88 17.47 14.70
N LEU A 22 -17.35 16.91 13.62
CA LEU A 22 -18.13 16.42 12.50
C LEU A 22 -18.16 14.89 12.49
N CYS A 23 -19.30 14.32 12.07
CA CYS A 23 -19.31 12.94 11.62
C CYS A 23 -18.76 12.88 10.18
N LEU A 24 -18.31 11.69 9.78
CA LEU A 24 -17.73 11.45 8.46
C LEU A 24 -18.60 11.95 7.30
N ASP A 25 -19.90 11.62 7.29
CA ASP A 25 -20.81 12.06 6.22
C ASP A 25 -20.86 13.60 6.10
N CYS A 26 -21.02 14.31 7.23
CA CYS A 26 -21.09 15.76 7.24
C CYS A 26 -19.77 16.43 6.87
N ASN A 27 -18.63 15.81 7.20
CA ASN A 27 -17.32 16.28 6.75
C ASN A 27 -17.21 16.13 5.23
N ASN A 28 -17.51 14.95 4.71
CA ASN A 28 -17.39 14.67 3.28
C ASN A 28 -18.34 15.55 2.46
N ASP A 29 -19.54 15.87 2.96
CA ASP A 29 -20.44 16.84 2.32
C ASP A 29 -19.78 18.23 2.18
N ILE A 30 -19.10 18.71 3.23
CA ILE A 30 -18.41 20.01 3.21
C ILE A 30 -17.23 19.97 2.24
N MET A 31 -16.43 18.90 2.31
CA MET A 31 -15.22 18.79 1.49
C MET A 31 -15.56 18.60 0.01
N ALA A 32 -16.59 17.82 -0.30
CA ALA A 32 -17.07 17.65 -1.67
C ALA A 32 -17.54 18.99 -2.28
N GLU A 33 -18.31 19.78 -1.52
CA GLU A 33 -18.75 21.12 -1.95
C GLU A 33 -17.57 22.10 -2.09
N MET A 34 -16.61 22.08 -1.16
CA MET A 34 -15.45 22.97 -1.17
C MET A 34 -14.47 22.68 -2.30
N LEU A 35 -14.31 21.41 -2.66
CA LEU A 35 -13.36 20.94 -3.68
C LEU A 35 -14.02 20.78 -5.06
N ASP A 36 -15.33 20.97 -5.17
CA ASP A 36 -16.12 20.73 -6.39
C ASP A 36 -15.96 19.29 -6.92
N VAL A 37 -15.98 18.31 -6.02
CA VAL A 37 -15.83 16.87 -6.36
C VAL A 37 -17.08 16.07 -6.05
N GLU A 38 -17.34 15.04 -6.84
CA GLU A 38 -18.45 14.12 -6.60
C GLU A 38 -18.11 13.13 -5.47
N LYS A 39 -18.99 13.05 -4.48
CA LYS A 39 -18.89 12.05 -3.41
C LYS A 39 -19.56 10.74 -3.85
N LEU A 40 -18.85 9.62 -3.72
CA LEU A 40 -19.43 8.30 -3.93
C LEU A 40 -20.34 7.92 -2.75
N GLU A 41 -21.66 7.95 -2.95
CA GLU A 41 -22.64 7.57 -1.92
C GLU A 41 -23.08 6.10 -2.00
N ASP A 42 -23.17 5.55 -3.20
CA ASP A 42 -23.70 4.20 -3.45
C ASP A 42 -22.57 3.16 -3.44
N TYR A 43 -22.12 2.81 -2.24
CA TYR A 43 -21.19 1.71 -2.02
C TYR A 43 -21.59 0.85 -0.82
N SER A 44 -21.14 -0.41 -0.82
CA SER A 44 -21.32 -1.30 0.32
C SER A 44 -20.45 -0.85 1.48
N LYS A 45 -21.07 -0.31 2.53
CA LYS A 45 -20.40 0.07 3.79
C LYS A 45 -19.89 -1.13 4.59
N GLU A 46 -20.32 -2.34 4.23
CA GLU A 46 -19.88 -3.58 4.84
C GLU A 46 -19.63 -4.63 3.76
N ILE A 47 -18.56 -5.38 3.89
CA ILE A 47 -18.25 -6.52 3.01
C ILE A 47 -17.85 -7.73 3.85
N SER A 48 -18.03 -8.92 3.27
CA SER A 48 -17.66 -10.19 3.89
C SER A 48 -16.82 -11.02 2.92
N ILE A 49 -15.64 -11.45 3.36
CA ILE A 49 -14.64 -12.14 2.53
C ILE A 49 -14.07 -13.33 3.31
N PHE A 50 -13.87 -14.45 2.64
CA PHE A 50 -13.17 -15.60 3.21
C PHE A 50 -11.66 -15.50 2.99
N ASP A 51 -10.87 -15.84 4.01
CA ASP A 51 -9.42 -15.97 3.86
C ASP A 51 -9.01 -17.32 3.24
N VAL A 52 -7.69 -17.53 3.13
CA VAL A 52 -7.10 -18.79 2.63
C VAL A 52 -7.51 -20.02 3.44
N ASP A 53 -7.79 -19.85 4.73
CA ASP A 53 -8.19 -20.90 5.68
C ASP A 53 -9.73 -21.06 5.78
N LYS A 54 -10.49 -20.36 4.93
CA LYS A 54 -11.97 -20.34 4.90
C LYS A 54 -12.62 -19.74 6.15
N VAL A 55 -11.89 -18.89 6.87
CA VAL A 55 -12.46 -18.06 7.94
C VAL A 55 -13.14 -16.85 7.32
N LEU A 56 -14.36 -16.55 7.77
CA LEU A 56 -15.13 -15.40 7.31
C LEU A 56 -14.68 -14.13 8.04
N HIS A 57 -14.16 -13.17 7.29
CA HIS A 57 -13.83 -11.84 7.75
C HIS A 57 -14.90 -10.85 7.32
N ARG A 58 -15.26 -9.91 8.21
CA ARG A 58 -16.23 -8.84 7.92
C ARG A 58 -15.56 -7.50 8.14
N PHE A 59 -15.69 -6.62 7.17
CA PHE A 59 -15.07 -5.30 7.19
C PHE A 59 -16.13 -4.21 7.10
N LYS A 60 -15.91 -3.15 7.87
CA LYS A 60 -16.58 -1.86 7.69
C LYS A 60 -15.74 -1.01 6.72
N ILE A 61 -16.38 -0.51 5.68
CA ILE A 61 -15.78 0.36 4.67
C ILE A 61 -16.18 1.80 4.96
N SER A 62 -15.20 2.71 4.90
CA SER A 62 -15.40 4.14 5.06
C SER A 62 -14.52 4.93 4.09
N ASN A 63 -14.96 6.13 3.73
CA ASN A 63 -14.17 7.11 2.98
C ASN A 63 -14.12 8.40 3.80
N MET A 64 -12.93 8.98 3.95
CA MET A 64 -12.73 10.34 4.45
C MET A 64 -12.13 11.24 3.35
N ILE A 65 -12.86 12.28 2.95
CA ILE A 65 -12.37 13.30 2.02
C ILE A 65 -11.73 14.44 2.81
N MET A 66 -10.54 14.85 2.41
CA MET A 66 -9.77 15.97 2.95
C MET A 66 -9.21 16.82 1.79
N PRO A 67 -8.78 18.08 2.04
CA PRO A 67 -8.01 18.82 1.06
C PRO A 67 -6.74 18.05 0.67
N GLY A 68 -6.55 17.79 -0.62
CA GLY A 68 -5.39 17.09 -1.18
C GLY A 68 -5.51 15.57 -1.22
N PHE A 69 -6.36 14.93 -0.41
CA PHE A 69 -6.49 13.46 -0.42
C PHE A 69 -7.87 12.95 0.01
N SER A 70 -8.19 11.73 -0.42
CA SER A 70 -9.35 10.93 -0.05
C SER A 70 -8.86 9.56 0.40
N THR A 71 -9.19 9.17 1.64
CA THR A 71 -8.74 7.91 2.24
C THR A 71 -9.90 6.93 2.32
N TRP A 72 -9.77 5.81 1.62
CA TRP A 72 -10.67 4.65 1.74
C TRP A 72 -10.09 3.67 2.75
N LYS A 73 -10.87 3.33 3.78
CA LYS A 73 -10.44 2.43 4.85
C LYS A 73 -11.37 1.23 4.98
N ALA A 74 -10.78 0.06 5.24
CA ALA A 74 -11.46 -1.14 5.67
C ALA A 74 -10.98 -1.55 7.07
N GLU A 75 -11.90 -1.60 8.03
CA GLU A 75 -11.64 -2.03 9.41
C GLU A 75 -12.41 -3.32 9.69
N GLU A 76 -11.72 -4.35 10.16
CA GLU A 76 -12.36 -5.60 10.54
C GLU A 76 -13.21 -5.46 11.81
N PHE A 77 -14.41 -6.05 11.82
CA PHE A 77 -15.31 -5.97 12.97
C PHE A 77 -14.82 -6.75 14.20
N TRP A 78 -14.26 -7.93 14.00
CA TRP A 78 -13.97 -8.91 15.07
C TRP A 78 -12.52 -9.38 15.07
N GLY A 79 -11.62 -8.57 14.53
CA GLY A 79 -10.21 -8.85 14.45
C GLY A 79 -9.41 -7.59 14.16
N GLY A 80 -8.12 -7.77 13.92
CA GLY A 80 -7.18 -6.68 13.78
C GLY A 80 -6.93 -6.26 12.33
N TYR A 81 -7.49 -6.88 11.29
CA TYR A 81 -7.14 -6.45 9.94
C TYR A 81 -7.58 -5.01 9.65
N GLU A 82 -6.67 -4.22 9.08
CA GLU A 82 -6.91 -2.88 8.56
C GLU A 82 -6.26 -2.73 7.20
N PHE A 83 -6.98 -2.11 6.26
CA PHE A 83 -6.46 -1.78 4.93
C PHE A 83 -6.87 -0.36 4.57
N GLU A 84 -5.95 0.39 3.95
CA GLU A 84 -6.18 1.77 3.54
C GLU A 84 -5.71 1.98 2.10
N VAL A 85 -6.41 2.84 1.36
CA VAL A 85 -6.02 3.32 0.04
C VAL A 85 -6.16 4.85 0.05
N LEU A 86 -5.12 5.53 -0.40
CA LEU A 86 -5.08 6.99 -0.52
C LEU A 86 -5.15 7.35 -2.01
N VAL A 87 -6.04 8.27 -2.35
CA VAL A 87 -6.18 8.83 -3.71
C VAL A 87 -6.41 10.33 -3.63
N LYS A 88 -6.31 11.06 -4.73
CA LYS A 88 -6.75 12.46 -4.76
C LYS A 88 -8.28 12.53 -4.72
N PRO A 89 -8.89 13.60 -4.17
CA PRO A 89 -10.35 13.76 -4.13
C PRO A 89 -11.00 13.73 -5.52
N GLU A 90 -10.32 14.31 -6.52
CA GLU A 90 -10.73 14.38 -7.92
C GLU A 90 -10.59 13.05 -8.68
N ASP A 91 -9.86 12.08 -8.11
CA ASP A 91 -9.69 10.77 -8.74
C ASP A 91 -11.00 9.99 -8.77
N ASN A 92 -11.05 8.98 -9.65
CA ASN A 92 -12.18 8.06 -9.72
C ASN A 92 -12.29 7.21 -8.45
N GLN A 93 -13.17 7.63 -7.54
CA GLN A 93 -13.40 6.98 -6.26
C GLN A 93 -13.92 5.53 -6.39
N TYR A 94 -14.56 5.16 -7.50
CA TYR A 94 -14.96 3.78 -7.77
C TYR A 94 -13.77 2.87 -8.07
N THR A 95 -12.71 3.41 -8.67
CA THR A 95 -11.43 2.70 -8.84
C THR A 95 -10.74 2.50 -7.50
N ALA A 96 -10.76 3.52 -6.63
CA ALA A 96 -10.17 3.46 -5.28
C ALA A 96 -10.80 2.35 -4.41
N ILE A 97 -12.14 2.23 -4.39
CA ILE A 97 -12.80 1.16 -3.62
C ILE A 97 -12.51 -0.23 -4.21
N LYS A 98 -12.43 -0.38 -5.54
CA LYS A 98 -12.01 -1.64 -6.17
C LYS A 98 -10.58 -2.02 -5.76
N HIS A 99 -9.70 -1.03 -5.70
CA HIS A 99 -8.33 -1.21 -5.26
C HIS A 99 -8.28 -1.64 -3.79
N LEU A 100 -9.06 -1.01 -2.91
CA LEU A 100 -9.21 -1.43 -1.52
C LEU A 100 -9.68 -2.89 -1.42
N HIS A 101 -10.70 -3.30 -2.19
CA HIS A 101 -11.15 -4.70 -2.21
C HIS A 101 -10.05 -5.66 -2.67
N LYS A 102 -9.28 -5.31 -3.71
CA LYS A 102 -8.14 -6.11 -4.16
C LYS A 102 -7.09 -6.25 -3.05
N LYS A 103 -6.78 -5.15 -2.36
CA LYS A 103 -5.82 -5.12 -1.25
C LYS A 103 -6.26 -6.02 -0.08
N ILE A 104 -7.55 -6.02 0.27
CA ILE A 104 -8.12 -6.94 1.27
C ILE A 104 -7.95 -8.39 0.82
N LEU A 105 -8.29 -8.71 -0.44
CA LEU A 105 -8.15 -10.07 -0.98
C LEU A 105 -6.68 -10.54 -0.95
N THR A 106 -5.74 -9.69 -1.35
CA THR A 106 -4.30 -10.00 -1.30
C THR A 106 -3.86 -10.24 0.14
N GLY A 107 -4.23 -9.35 1.07
CA GLY A 107 -3.85 -9.45 2.48
C GLY A 107 -4.43 -10.67 3.20
N LEU A 108 -5.63 -11.12 2.82
CA LEU A 108 -6.23 -12.36 3.36
C LEU A 108 -5.77 -13.63 2.63
N GLY A 109 -5.15 -13.49 1.46
CA GLY A 109 -4.68 -14.59 0.62
C GLY A 109 -3.38 -15.24 1.12
N TYR A 110 -2.69 -14.61 2.07
CA TYR A 110 -1.46 -15.11 2.66
C TYR A 110 -1.44 -14.89 4.17
N LYS A 111 -0.96 -15.90 4.91
CA LYS A 111 -0.83 -15.86 6.38
C LYS A 111 0.64 -15.78 6.76
N THR A 112 0.99 -14.85 7.64
CA THR A 112 2.32 -14.76 8.28
C THR A 112 2.51 -15.87 9.32
N LEU A 113 1.44 -16.25 10.00
CA LEU A 113 1.43 -17.28 11.03
C LEU A 113 1.15 -18.66 10.43
N ARG A 114 1.76 -19.68 11.03
CA ARG A 114 1.45 -21.09 10.79
C ARG A 114 1.03 -21.72 12.10
N ARG A 115 -0.21 -22.21 12.16
CA ARG A 115 -0.74 -22.96 13.31
C ARG A 115 0.13 -24.19 13.55
N VAL A 116 0.48 -24.43 14.81
CA VAL A 116 1.23 -25.61 15.26
C VAL A 116 0.35 -26.46 16.19
N SER A 117 0.69 -27.74 16.35
CA SER A 117 -0.12 -28.68 17.16
C SER A 117 -0.31 -28.17 18.58
N GLY A 118 -1.56 -28.24 19.07
CA GLY A 118 -1.92 -27.92 20.45
C GLY A 118 -1.63 -29.02 21.46
N GLU A 119 -1.16 -30.20 21.02
CA GLU A 119 -0.95 -31.36 21.91
C GLU A 119 0.12 -31.13 22.97
N HIS A 120 1.12 -30.31 22.66
CA HIS A 120 2.19 -29.96 23.58
C HIS A 120 2.38 -28.44 23.59
N TYR A 121 2.64 -27.88 24.78
CA TYR A 121 2.99 -26.47 24.91
C TYR A 121 4.37 -26.22 24.29
N ILE A 122 4.45 -25.24 23.39
CA ILE A 122 5.68 -24.82 22.74
C ILE A 122 6.04 -23.44 23.27
N SER A 123 7.15 -23.36 24.01
CA SER A 123 7.56 -22.16 24.74
C SER A 123 7.92 -20.97 23.84
N ASN A 124 8.25 -21.23 22.57
CA ASN A 124 8.54 -20.21 21.58
C ASN A 124 7.43 -20.06 20.52
N ALA A 125 6.22 -20.55 20.79
CA ALA A 125 5.06 -20.29 19.94
C ALA A 125 4.31 -19.04 20.43
N ILE A 126 3.72 -18.30 19.48
CA ILE A 126 2.79 -17.20 19.78
C ILE A 126 1.49 -17.81 20.29
N GLN A 127 1.01 -17.33 21.45
CA GLN A 127 -0.15 -17.89 22.15
C GLN A 127 -1.32 -16.91 22.05
N THR A 128 -2.21 -17.11 21.09
CA THR A 128 -3.31 -16.17 20.84
C THR A 128 -4.59 -16.88 20.46
N GLY A 129 -5.72 -16.44 21.01
CA GLY A 129 -7.04 -17.04 20.76
C GLY A 129 -7.17 -18.50 21.20
N GLY A 130 -6.38 -18.95 22.20
CA GLY A 130 -6.35 -20.34 22.65
C GLY A 130 -5.57 -21.30 21.74
N GLU A 131 -4.85 -20.76 20.77
CA GLU A 131 -4.11 -21.51 19.76
C GLU A 131 -2.62 -21.15 19.76
N GLN A 132 -1.80 -22.05 19.22
CA GLN A 132 -0.35 -21.90 19.14
C GLN A 132 0.08 -21.66 17.69
N TYR A 133 0.96 -20.68 17.46
CA TYR A 133 1.47 -20.34 16.13
C TYR A 133 2.99 -20.21 16.09
N SER A 134 3.56 -20.65 14.97
CA SER A 134 4.94 -20.35 14.57
C SER A 134 4.95 -19.28 13.49
N LEU A 135 6.04 -18.52 13.39
CA LEU A 135 6.27 -17.58 12.29
C LEU A 135 6.70 -18.31 11.02
N LYS A 136 6.21 -17.86 9.86
CA LYS A 136 6.82 -18.18 8.57
C LYS A 136 8.05 -17.29 8.34
N SER A 137 8.93 -17.69 7.42
CA SER A 137 10.13 -16.91 7.06
C SER A 137 9.83 -15.63 6.29
N ILE A 138 8.61 -15.49 5.76
CA ILE A 138 8.12 -14.33 5.02
C ILE A 138 6.74 -13.99 5.56
N GLY A 139 6.52 -12.71 5.88
CA GLY A 139 5.22 -12.23 6.30
C GLY A 139 5.22 -10.74 6.64
N THR A 140 4.04 -10.26 7.01
CA THR A 140 3.79 -8.88 7.39
C THR A 140 3.14 -8.83 8.77
N CYS A 141 3.36 -7.70 9.45
CA CYS A 141 2.67 -7.33 10.67
C CYS A 141 2.37 -5.84 10.65
N GLN A 142 1.30 -5.43 11.31
CA GLN A 142 1.01 -4.02 11.52
C GLN A 142 1.43 -3.64 12.93
N ILE A 143 2.27 -2.63 13.07
CA ILE A 143 2.65 -2.09 14.38
C ILE A 143 1.49 -1.24 14.91
N ARG A 144 1.09 -1.46 16.16
CA ARG A 144 0.06 -0.68 16.85
C ARG A 144 0.49 -0.32 18.26
N TYR A 145 -0.08 0.78 18.73
CA TYR A 145 -0.05 1.15 20.14
C TYR A 145 -1.35 0.67 20.80
N SER A 146 -1.24 -0.09 21.88
CA SER A 146 -2.37 -0.43 22.75
C SER A 146 -2.49 0.64 23.82
N ASP A 147 -3.53 1.48 23.74
CA ASP A 147 -3.83 2.48 24.77
C ASP A 147 -4.21 1.81 26.12
N GLU A 148 -4.76 0.59 26.08
CA GLU A 148 -5.18 -0.14 27.27
C GLU A 148 -3.98 -0.64 28.10
N ASP A 149 -2.95 -1.14 27.41
CA ASP A 149 -1.77 -1.74 28.03
C ASP A 149 -0.55 -0.78 28.05
N ASP A 150 -0.71 0.42 27.51
CA ASP A 150 0.34 1.44 27.35
C ASP A 150 1.61 0.87 26.70
N THR A 151 1.44 0.07 25.64
CA THR A 151 2.53 -0.69 25.03
C THR A 151 2.35 -0.90 23.53
N VAL A 152 3.46 -1.19 22.84
CA VAL A 152 3.46 -1.54 21.43
C VAL A 152 3.10 -3.02 21.27
N CYS A 153 2.20 -3.30 20.33
CA CYS A 153 1.85 -4.64 19.90
C CYS A 153 1.90 -4.75 18.38
N LEU A 154 1.85 -5.98 17.89
CA LEU A 154 1.74 -6.30 16.48
C LEU A 154 0.35 -6.87 16.20
N VAL A 155 -0.23 -6.47 15.08
CA VAL A 155 -1.32 -7.24 14.48
C VAL A 155 -0.75 -8.12 13.39
N ILE A 156 -0.88 -9.43 13.57
CA ILE A 156 -0.43 -10.44 12.61
C ILE A 156 -1.61 -11.33 12.26
N ASP A 157 -1.95 -11.40 10.98
CA ASP A 157 -3.10 -12.15 10.46
C ASP A 157 -4.43 -11.84 11.19
N GLY A 158 -4.64 -10.57 11.53
CA GLY A 158 -5.81 -10.09 12.27
C GLY A 158 -5.78 -10.39 13.77
N LYS A 159 -4.66 -10.86 14.32
CA LYS A 159 -4.51 -11.21 15.74
C LYS A 159 -3.54 -10.25 16.42
N LEU A 160 -3.89 -9.79 17.61
CA LEU A 160 -2.97 -9.05 18.47
C LEU A 160 -1.91 -10.02 19.02
N VAL A 161 -0.65 -9.63 18.87
CA VAL A 161 0.55 -10.36 19.28
C VAL A 161 1.45 -9.38 20.01
N SER A 162 1.91 -9.75 21.21
CA SER A 162 2.85 -8.90 21.95
C SER A 162 4.23 -8.93 21.29
N ILE A 163 5.00 -7.83 21.44
CA ILE A 163 6.39 -7.78 20.98
C ILE A 163 7.23 -8.89 21.64
N HIS A 164 6.94 -9.22 22.89
CA HIS A 164 7.61 -10.30 23.62
C HIS A 164 7.36 -11.67 22.98
N GLU A 165 6.11 -12.03 22.68
CA GLU A 165 5.79 -13.31 22.02
C GLU A 165 6.36 -13.38 20.60
N PHE A 166 6.32 -12.27 19.86
CA PHE A 166 6.96 -12.19 18.54
C PHE A 166 8.47 -12.44 18.65
N GLY A 167 9.14 -11.79 19.61
CA GLY A 167 10.57 -11.98 19.88
C GLY A 167 10.91 -13.42 20.27
N LEU A 168 10.09 -14.07 21.10
CA LEU A 168 10.25 -15.49 21.41
C LEU A 168 10.09 -16.37 20.16
N ALA A 169 9.11 -16.08 19.30
CA ALA A 169 8.90 -16.85 18.08
C ALA A 169 10.05 -16.74 17.07
N LEU A 170 10.81 -15.64 17.10
CA LEU A 170 12.03 -15.50 16.29
C LEU A 170 13.15 -16.48 16.67
N THR A 171 13.11 -17.10 17.86
CA THR A 171 14.08 -18.15 18.23
C THR A 171 14.02 -19.36 17.31
N GLY A 172 12.92 -19.58 16.58
CA GLY A 172 12.85 -20.58 15.50
C GLY A 172 13.79 -20.30 14.31
N PHE A 173 14.35 -19.09 14.24
CA PHE A 173 15.30 -18.62 13.23
C PHE A 173 16.68 -18.30 13.84
N GLU A 174 17.08 -19.01 14.89
CA GLU A 174 18.42 -18.86 15.48
C GLU A 174 19.52 -19.05 14.42
N GLY A 175 20.42 -18.07 14.30
CA GLY A 175 21.51 -18.07 13.32
C GLY A 175 21.17 -17.46 11.95
N PHE A 176 19.96 -16.95 11.76
CA PHE A 176 19.52 -16.29 10.53
C PHE A 176 19.57 -14.75 10.67
N ASN A 177 19.56 -14.04 9.54
CA ASN A 177 19.44 -12.59 9.50
C ASN A 177 17.97 -12.18 9.31
N LEU A 178 17.54 -11.13 10.03
CA LEU A 178 16.22 -10.52 9.86
C LEU A 178 16.34 -9.26 9.00
N GLU A 179 15.74 -9.29 7.81
CA GLU A 179 15.56 -8.13 6.94
C GLU A 179 14.13 -7.60 7.08
N PHE A 180 13.94 -6.28 7.13
CA PHE A 180 12.61 -5.67 7.28
C PHE A 180 12.46 -4.41 6.44
N GLN A 181 11.21 -4.10 6.08
CA GLN A 181 10.80 -2.86 5.43
C GLN A 181 9.57 -2.32 6.16
N ILE A 182 9.60 -1.04 6.54
CA ILE A 182 8.44 -0.34 7.11
C ILE A 182 7.74 0.40 5.98
N LYS A 183 6.43 0.20 5.88
CA LYS A 183 5.56 0.76 4.85
C LYS A 183 4.39 1.49 5.47
N ASP A 184 3.85 2.47 4.76
CA ASP A 184 2.62 3.14 5.16
C ASP A 184 1.42 2.18 4.99
N LYS A 185 0.33 2.40 5.73
CA LYS A 185 -0.88 1.58 5.61
C LYS A 185 -1.51 1.63 4.22
N THR A 186 -1.22 2.69 3.47
CA THR A 186 -1.71 2.93 2.11
C THR A 186 -0.92 2.15 1.05
N ASP A 187 0.30 1.69 1.36
CA ASP A 187 1.14 0.90 0.46
C ASP A 187 0.60 -0.51 0.21
N GLU A 188 0.97 -1.12 -0.93
CA GLU A 188 0.59 -2.49 -1.26
C GLU A 188 1.06 -3.51 -0.22
N VAL A 189 0.16 -4.45 0.08
CA VAL A 189 0.42 -5.56 1.01
C VAL A 189 1.20 -6.68 0.35
N LEU A 190 2.04 -7.36 1.11
CA LEU A 190 2.79 -8.52 0.63
C LEU A 190 1.83 -9.68 0.32
N GLY A 191 1.70 -10.03 -0.96
CA GLY A 191 0.92 -11.17 -1.42
C GLY A 191 1.63 -12.52 -1.24
N LYS A 192 0.89 -13.60 -1.50
CA LYS A 192 1.37 -14.99 -1.37
C LYS A 192 2.64 -15.30 -2.19
N ASP A 193 2.73 -14.73 -3.39
CA ASP A 193 3.80 -14.97 -4.34
C ASP A 193 4.81 -13.81 -4.39
N MET A 194 4.93 -13.07 -3.28
CA MET A 194 5.84 -11.94 -3.15
C MET A 194 6.89 -12.22 -2.07
N ALA A 195 8.09 -11.68 -2.26
CA ALA A 195 9.17 -11.72 -1.30
C ALA A 195 9.78 -10.33 -1.15
N LEU A 196 10.41 -10.07 0.00
CA LEU A 196 11.28 -8.90 0.14
C LEU A 196 12.55 -9.19 -0.66
N LYS A 197 12.86 -8.31 -1.60
CA LYS A 197 14.08 -8.37 -2.39
C LYS A 197 14.82 -7.05 -2.23
N PRO A 198 16.10 -7.06 -1.80
CA PRO A 198 16.89 -5.85 -1.81
C PRO A 198 17.09 -5.39 -3.25
N VAL A 199 16.87 -4.10 -3.48
CA VAL A 199 17.15 -3.42 -4.75
C VAL A 199 18.12 -2.28 -4.49
N SER A 200 18.96 -1.97 -5.48
CA SER A 200 19.80 -0.78 -5.41
C SER A 200 18.95 0.44 -5.76
N ILE A 201 19.03 1.48 -4.95
CA ILE A 201 18.46 2.80 -5.23
C ILE A 201 19.55 3.81 -5.59
N ASP A 202 20.71 3.33 -6.04
CA ASP A 202 21.76 4.20 -6.55
C ASP A 202 21.34 4.75 -7.93
N HIS A 203 21.37 6.08 -8.06
CA HIS A 203 20.90 6.78 -9.26
C HIS A 203 21.63 6.36 -10.55
N ASP A 204 22.93 6.06 -10.49
CA ASP A 204 23.69 5.60 -11.65
C ASP A 204 23.24 4.19 -12.05
N ILE A 205 22.98 3.32 -11.07
CA ILE A 205 22.48 1.95 -11.31
C ILE A 205 21.07 1.96 -11.90
N VAL A 206 20.17 2.82 -11.38
CA VAL A 206 18.80 2.97 -11.91
C VAL A 206 18.86 3.42 -13.38
N MET A 207 19.71 4.40 -13.69
CA MET A 207 19.89 4.86 -15.07
C MET A 207 20.54 3.79 -15.96
N GLU A 208 21.54 3.04 -15.47
CA GLU A 208 22.16 1.94 -16.20
C GLU A 208 21.14 0.86 -16.57
N HIS A 209 20.29 0.46 -15.62
CA HIS A 209 19.25 -0.52 -15.86
C HIS A 209 18.22 -0.03 -16.88
N PHE A 210 17.85 1.24 -16.81
CA PHE A 210 16.95 1.87 -17.76
C PHE A 210 17.51 1.84 -19.19
N GLU A 211 18.73 2.32 -19.40
CA GLU A 211 19.39 2.30 -20.72
C GLU A 211 19.56 0.87 -21.24
N LYS A 212 19.91 -0.07 -20.36
CA LYS A 212 20.05 -1.48 -20.71
C LYS A 212 18.74 -2.10 -21.17
N THR A 213 17.64 -1.86 -20.45
CA THR A 213 16.29 -2.32 -20.85
C THR A 213 15.90 -1.72 -22.18
N LEU A 214 16.05 -0.41 -22.34
CA LEU A 214 15.71 0.31 -23.56
C LEU A 214 16.50 -0.24 -24.76
N GLY A 215 17.80 -0.48 -24.58
CA GLY A 215 18.69 -1.03 -25.59
C GLY A 215 18.31 -2.43 -26.10
N TRP A 216 17.47 -3.20 -25.39
CA TRP A 216 16.97 -4.48 -25.89
C TRP A 216 15.96 -4.33 -27.04
N PHE A 217 15.30 -3.18 -27.13
CA PHE A 217 14.24 -2.93 -28.09
C PHE A 217 14.69 -2.08 -29.28
N LEU A 218 15.69 -1.21 -29.06
CA LEU A 218 16.21 -0.28 -30.06
C LEU A 218 17.14 -0.94 -31.07
N GLU A 219 16.98 -0.57 -32.34
CA GLU A 219 17.92 -0.90 -33.41
C GLU A 219 18.52 0.41 -33.95
N ARG A 220 19.77 0.73 -33.57
CA ARG A 220 20.44 2.00 -33.92
C ARG A 220 19.61 3.23 -33.51
N ASP A 221 19.17 3.25 -32.25
CA ASP A 221 18.32 4.30 -31.66
C ASP A 221 16.93 4.47 -32.30
N PHE A 222 16.50 3.49 -33.10
CA PHE A 222 15.14 3.44 -33.63
C PHE A 222 14.30 2.38 -32.91
N LEU A 223 13.09 2.75 -32.49
CA LEU A 223 12.08 1.86 -31.94
C LEU A 223 11.00 1.58 -32.99
N SER A 224 10.84 0.31 -33.38
CA SER A 224 9.72 -0.08 -34.26
C SER A 224 8.41 -0.17 -33.47
N TYR A 225 7.31 0.26 -34.06
CA TYR A 225 5.94 0.16 -33.54
C TYR A 225 5.57 -1.27 -33.13
N LYS A 226 6.17 -2.28 -33.78
CA LYS A 226 5.97 -3.70 -33.44
C LYS A 226 6.52 -4.09 -32.06
N ARG A 227 7.49 -3.32 -31.55
CA ARG A 227 8.15 -3.54 -30.25
C ARG A 227 7.77 -2.48 -29.22
N ALA A 228 7.11 -1.38 -29.63
CA ALA A 228 6.78 -0.26 -28.75
C ALA A 228 6.03 -0.71 -27.49
N SER A 229 4.95 -1.47 -27.62
CA SER A 229 4.19 -1.97 -26.47
C SER A 229 5.02 -2.85 -25.52
N SER A 230 5.85 -3.76 -26.05
CA SER A 230 6.73 -4.59 -25.20
C SER A 230 7.84 -3.79 -24.54
N CYS A 231 8.31 -2.73 -25.20
CA CYS A 231 9.28 -1.80 -24.63
C CYS A 231 8.64 -1.02 -23.48
N GLU A 232 7.44 -0.47 -23.68
CA GLU A 232 6.69 0.24 -22.64
C GLU A 232 6.49 -0.63 -21.39
N GLU A 233 6.01 -1.86 -21.58
CA GLU A 233 5.84 -2.82 -20.49
C GLU A 233 7.14 -3.09 -19.72
N ALA A 234 8.26 -3.25 -20.42
CA ALA A 234 9.56 -3.50 -19.79
C ALA A 234 10.12 -2.27 -19.05
N ILE A 235 9.76 -1.06 -19.48
CA ILE A 235 10.19 0.18 -18.84
C ILE A 235 9.40 0.45 -17.56
N PHE A 236 8.19 -0.09 -17.38
CA PHE A 236 7.44 0.06 -16.11
C PHE A 236 8.26 -0.39 -14.90
N GLU A 237 8.96 -1.53 -14.98
CA GLU A 237 9.82 -1.99 -13.87
C GLU A 237 10.98 -1.02 -13.56
N ARG A 238 11.41 -0.22 -14.54
CA ARG A 238 12.48 0.77 -14.35
C ARG A 238 11.92 2.07 -13.77
N ILE A 239 10.67 2.40 -14.06
CA ILE A 239 9.95 3.50 -13.41
C ILE A 239 9.68 3.15 -11.95
N ASP A 240 9.36 1.89 -11.62
CA ASP A 240 9.26 1.44 -10.22
C ASP A 240 10.60 1.63 -9.47
N GLU A 241 11.74 1.39 -10.12
CA GLU A 241 13.07 1.66 -9.53
C GLU A 241 13.32 3.15 -9.29
N LEU A 242 12.84 4.03 -10.19
CA LEU A 242 12.86 5.47 -10.00
C LEU A 242 11.98 5.90 -8.81
N GLU A 243 10.78 5.34 -8.68
CA GLU A 243 9.89 5.61 -7.54
C GLU A 243 10.56 5.20 -6.21
N LEU A 244 11.22 4.04 -6.18
CA LEU A 244 11.97 3.60 -5.01
C LEU A 244 13.15 4.52 -4.68
N LEU A 245 13.86 5.02 -5.68
CA LEU A 245 14.92 6.03 -5.51
C LEU A 245 14.34 7.36 -4.98
N PHE A 246 13.20 7.83 -5.51
CA PHE A 246 12.55 9.05 -5.02
C PHE A 246 12.06 8.91 -3.57
N ARG A 247 11.48 7.76 -3.23
CA ARG A 247 10.88 7.50 -1.93
C ARG A 247 11.90 7.24 -0.81
N TYR A 248 12.98 6.51 -1.12
CA TYR A 248 13.93 6.03 -0.10
C TYR A 248 15.35 6.58 -0.28
N GLY A 249 15.65 7.20 -1.41
CA GLY A 249 16.95 7.78 -1.73
C GLY A 249 16.98 9.30 -1.63
N ASP A 250 17.85 9.90 -2.44
CA ASP A 250 17.97 11.35 -2.55
C ASP A 250 16.98 11.87 -3.61
N ARG A 251 16.07 12.76 -3.20
CA ARG A 251 15.01 13.30 -4.06
C ARG A 251 15.57 14.13 -5.23
N ASP A 252 16.65 14.88 -5.03
CA ASP A 252 17.23 15.72 -6.09
C ASP A 252 17.84 14.82 -7.17
N ASN A 253 18.52 13.74 -6.76
CA ASN A 253 19.04 12.74 -7.69
C ASN A 253 17.92 12.01 -8.44
N ALA A 254 16.82 11.69 -7.76
CA ALA A 254 15.66 11.05 -8.39
C ALA A 254 15.05 11.95 -9.48
N ILE A 255 14.86 13.24 -9.19
CA ILE A 255 14.37 14.22 -10.16
C ILE A 255 15.34 14.33 -11.34
N GLU A 256 16.65 14.37 -11.09
CA GLU A 256 17.65 14.39 -12.17
C GLU A 256 17.57 13.13 -13.05
N VAL A 257 17.42 11.94 -12.45
CA VAL A 257 17.23 10.68 -13.20
C VAL A 257 15.94 10.71 -14.01
N ALA A 258 14.84 11.21 -13.44
CA ALA A 258 13.56 11.35 -14.14
C ALA A 258 13.69 12.25 -15.38
N GLU A 259 14.34 13.41 -15.25
CA GLU A 259 14.60 14.29 -16.39
C GLU A 259 15.48 13.60 -17.45
N LYS A 260 16.55 12.91 -17.06
CA LYS A 260 17.40 12.15 -18.00
C LYS A 260 16.63 11.04 -18.72
N MET A 261 15.77 10.30 -18.02
CA MET A 261 14.92 9.27 -18.63
C MET A 261 13.96 9.90 -19.65
N LYS A 262 13.32 11.03 -19.31
CA LYS A 262 12.41 11.75 -20.22
C LYS A 262 13.14 12.28 -21.45
N GLU A 263 14.30 12.93 -21.27
CA GLU A 263 15.14 13.40 -22.38
C GLU A 263 15.53 12.23 -23.30
N ARG A 264 15.94 11.10 -22.70
CA ARG A 264 16.30 9.91 -23.46
C ARG A 264 15.13 9.37 -24.26
N LEU A 265 13.95 9.20 -23.66
CA LEU A 265 12.76 8.69 -24.37
C LEU A 265 12.36 9.59 -25.55
N ASN A 266 12.41 10.90 -25.36
CA ASN A 266 12.10 11.88 -26.41
C ASN A 266 13.14 11.90 -27.55
N SER A 267 14.36 11.42 -27.31
CA SER A 267 15.42 11.37 -28.32
C SER A 267 15.32 10.18 -29.29
N ILE A 268 14.44 9.22 -29.03
CA ILE A 268 14.34 7.97 -29.80
C ILE A 268 13.50 8.18 -31.05
N ASP A 269 14.04 7.82 -32.20
CA ASP A 269 13.27 7.79 -33.44
C ASP A 269 12.28 6.61 -33.40
N THR A 270 11.04 6.83 -33.81
CA THR A 270 10.00 5.79 -33.79
C THR A 270 9.00 5.96 -34.92
N ASP A 271 8.42 4.85 -35.38
CA ASP A 271 7.24 4.82 -36.26
C ASP A 271 5.94 4.48 -35.51
N SER A 272 5.96 4.58 -34.18
CA SER A 272 4.79 4.48 -33.32
C SER A 272 4.18 5.86 -33.05
N ASP A 273 2.86 5.97 -33.21
CA ASP A 273 2.12 7.21 -32.98
C ASP A 273 1.93 7.54 -31.48
N SER A 274 2.18 6.60 -30.56
CA SER A 274 1.87 6.73 -29.13
C SER A 274 3.10 6.80 -28.21
N PHE A 275 4.27 6.43 -28.72
CA PHE A 275 5.50 6.43 -27.94
C PHE A 275 6.18 7.82 -28.02
N PRO A 276 6.69 8.39 -26.91
CA PRO A 276 6.78 7.85 -25.54
C PRO A 276 5.75 8.43 -24.55
N GLU A 277 4.67 9.07 -25.01
CA GLU A 277 3.81 9.95 -24.20
C GLU A 277 3.32 9.33 -22.88
N TYR A 278 2.93 8.05 -22.92
CA TYR A 278 2.43 7.34 -21.74
C TYR A 278 3.53 7.14 -20.68
N LEU A 279 4.76 6.80 -21.11
CA LEU A 279 5.89 6.62 -20.20
C LEU A 279 6.32 7.93 -19.55
N LEU A 280 6.28 9.05 -20.30
CA LEU A 280 6.57 10.36 -19.73
C LEU A 280 5.61 10.70 -18.59
N THR A 281 4.32 10.43 -18.80
CA THR A 281 3.29 10.63 -17.77
C THR A 281 3.57 9.79 -16.52
N LEU A 282 3.98 8.54 -16.69
CA LEU A 282 4.32 7.65 -15.56
C LEU A 282 5.59 8.10 -14.82
N ILE A 283 6.60 8.59 -15.54
CA ILE A 283 7.82 9.13 -14.92
C ILE A 283 7.49 10.37 -14.08
N ASP A 284 6.68 11.29 -14.60
CA ASP A 284 6.25 12.47 -13.84
C ASP A 284 5.47 12.04 -12.58
N GLN A 285 4.56 11.07 -12.70
CA GLN A 285 3.81 10.54 -11.55
C GLN A 285 4.73 9.90 -10.48
N ALA A 286 5.81 9.23 -10.89
CA ALA A 286 6.74 8.59 -9.96
C ALA A 286 7.53 9.60 -9.10
N VAL A 287 7.68 10.85 -9.55
CA VAL A 287 8.41 11.91 -8.84
C VAL A 287 7.53 13.08 -8.38
N ASP A 288 6.21 13.02 -8.60
CA ASP A 288 5.21 14.00 -8.15
C ASP A 288 4.47 13.54 -6.88
N MET A 289 5.09 12.66 -6.10
CA MET A 289 4.55 12.18 -4.83
C MET A 289 4.83 13.16 -3.69
N ASP A 290 4.07 14.24 -3.61
CA ASP A 290 3.84 15.03 -2.39
C ASP A 290 2.34 15.07 -2.02
#